data_AF-A0A7J2PNV5-F1
#
_entry.id   AF-A0A7J2PNV5-F1
#
_cell.length_a   1.000
_cell.length_b   1.000
_cell.length_c   1.000
_cell.angle_alpha   90.00
_cell.angle_beta   90.00
_cell.angle_gamma   90.00
#
_symmetry.space_group_name_H-M   'P 1'
#
loop_
_entity.id
_entity.type
_entity.pdbx_description
1 polymer ?
#
loop_
_entity_poly.entity_id
_entity_poly.type
_entity_poly.pdbx_seq_one_letter_code
_entity_poly.pdbx_strand_id
1 'polypeptide(L)'
;MTQTVRKHNFGTLSQFDYSDIGLESQNDLRPFLLNNLFRQVSFATYNQNVSSLRPLEYIRLASTTKLSVKIIFPIVKGFLIELVYFKRFLRKHTFSYYETAQLDELITFLNKVHKLAPVFDFKRAKENARILKIKLKEMCFFPHFTTQLAIVVFVTDLNDKYHKKRIIQANLRLLCSCSTYSFHRTRNKLGLG
;
A
#
# COMPACT_ATOMS: atom_id res chain seq x y z
N MET A 1 -21.81 1.49 -30.19
CA MET A 1 -20.68 0.56 -30.34
C MET A 1 -19.95 0.45 -29.01
N THR A 2 -20.20 -0.62 -28.26
CA THR A 2 -19.62 -0.86 -26.93
C THR A 2 -18.36 -1.70 -27.08
N GLN A 3 -17.19 -1.09 -26.86
CA GLN A 3 -15.92 -1.82 -26.80
C GLN A 3 -15.90 -2.70 -25.56
N THR A 4 -15.96 -4.01 -25.78
CA THR A 4 -15.69 -5.03 -24.78
C THR A 4 -14.21 -4.99 -24.41
N VAL A 5 -13.92 -4.58 -23.17
CA VAL A 5 -12.59 -4.68 -22.58
C VAL A 5 -12.21 -6.17 -22.54
N ARG A 6 -11.22 -6.57 -23.36
CA ARG A 6 -10.65 -7.92 -23.35
C ARG A 6 -10.12 -8.21 -21.94
N LYS A 7 -10.80 -9.08 -21.20
CA LYS A 7 -10.21 -9.79 -20.05
C LYS A 7 -8.99 -10.54 -20.60
N HIS A 8 -7.79 -10.17 -20.15
CA HIS A 8 -6.64 -11.04 -20.33
C HIS A 8 -6.88 -12.29 -19.50
N ASN A 9 -7.35 -13.35 -20.17
CA ASN A 9 -7.32 -14.69 -19.63
C ASN A 9 -5.85 -15.06 -19.48
N PHE A 10 -5.33 -14.95 -18.26
CA PHE A 10 -4.09 -15.59 -17.86
C PHE A 10 -4.28 -17.08 -18.14
N GLY A 11 -3.59 -17.60 -19.15
CA GLY A 11 -3.58 -19.02 -19.48
C GLY A 11 -3.33 -19.84 -18.22
N THR A 12 -4.25 -20.74 -17.93
CA THR A 12 -4.11 -21.94 -17.10
C THR A 12 -2.94 -21.91 -16.09
N LEU A 13 -3.09 -21.13 -15.02
CA LEU A 13 -2.40 -21.35 -13.74
C LEU A 13 -2.97 -22.58 -12.98
N SER A 14 -3.54 -23.55 -13.71
CA SER A 14 -4.46 -24.58 -13.19
C SER A 14 -3.77 -25.77 -12.50
N GLN A 15 -2.54 -25.61 -12.02
CA GLN A 15 -1.87 -26.67 -11.26
C GLN A 15 -0.74 -26.16 -10.36
N PHE A 16 -0.83 -24.92 -9.87
CA PHE A 16 0.02 -24.51 -8.76
C PHE A 16 -0.70 -24.86 -7.46
N ASP A 17 -0.14 -25.77 -6.66
CA ASP A 17 -0.68 -26.05 -5.33
C ASP A 17 -0.32 -24.89 -4.40
N TYR A 18 -1.32 -24.06 -4.11
CA TYR A 18 -1.17 -22.87 -3.27
C TYR A 18 -0.98 -23.22 -1.79
N SER A 19 -1.30 -24.46 -1.39
CA SER A 19 -1.16 -24.92 0.00
C SER A 19 0.31 -25.02 0.42
N ASP A 20 1.24 -25.31 -0.51
CA ASP A 20 2.69 -25.38 -0.27
C ASP A 20 3.31 -24.05 0.19
N ILE A 21 2.64 -22.94 -0.09
CA ILE A 21 3.02 -21.59 0.32
C ILE A 21 2.05 -20.99 1.36
N GLY A 22 1.16 -21.83 1.92
CA GLY A 22 0.21 -21.47 2.96
C GLY A 22 -0.94 -20.57 2.50
N LEU A 23 -1.35 -20.67 1.23
CA LEU A 23 -2.47 -19.90 0.68
C LEU A 23 -3.68 -20.80 0.42
N GLU A 24 -4.86 -20.31 0.80
CA GLU A 24 -6.13 -21.02 0.64
C GLU A 24 -6.70 -20.90 -0.79
N SER A 25 -6.39 -19.81 -1.49
CA SER A 25 -6.88 -19.59 -2.86
C SER A 25 -5.94 -18.76 -3.73
N GLN A 26 -6.17 -18.81 -5.05
CA GLN A 26 -5.50 -17.93 -6.01
C GLN A 26 -5.75 -16.43 -5.73
N ASN A 27 -6.90 -16.08 -5.13
CA ASN A 27 -7.23 -14.70 -4.81
C ASN A 27 -6.28 -14.12 -3.74
N ASP A 28 -5.70 -14.99 -2.90
CA ASP A 28 -4.79 -14.60 -1.82
C ASP A 28 -3.35 -14.41 -2.31
N LEU A 29 -3.04 -14.87 -3.52
CA LEU A 29 -1.71 -14.76 -4.14
C LEU A 29 -1.27 -13.30 -4.28
N ARG A 30 -2.15 -12.43 -4.81
CA ARG A 30 -1.82 -11.02 -5.00
C ARG A 30 -1.59 -10.32 -3.64
N PRO A 31 -2.50 -10.39 -2.65
CA PRO A 31 -2.25 -9.87 -1.32
C PRO A 31 -0.94 -10.36 -0.71
N PHE A 32 -0.70 -11.67 -0.74
CA PHE A 32 0.52 -12.29 -0.22
C PHE A 32 1.79 -11.74 -0.87
N LEU A 33 1.82 -11.69 -2.20
CA LEU A 33 2.96 -11.17 -2.97
C LEU A 33 3.19 -9.69 -2.71
N LEU A 34 2.14 -8.87 -2.69
CA LEU A 34 2.27 -7.44 -2.44
C LEU A 34 2.75 -7.17 -1.01
N ASN A 35 2.25 -7.90 -0.03
CA ASN A 35 2.70 -7.76 1.35
C ASN A 35 4.20 -8.09 1.50
N ASN A 36 4.67 -9.16 0.85
CA ASN A 36 6.10 -9.49 0.76
C ASN A 36 6.91 -8.40 0.03
N LEU A 37 6.42 -7.93 -1.13
CA LEU A 37 7.05 -6.85 -1.90
C LEU A 37 7.29 -5.61 -1.03
N PHE A 38 6.25 -5.15 -0.32
CA PHE A 38 6.30 -3.94 0.50
C PHE A 38 7.28 -4.01 1.67
N ARG A 39 7.58 -5.22 2.16
CA ARG A 39 8.45 -5.48 3.32
C ARG A 39 9.88 -5.87 2.95
N GLN A 40 10.11 -6.40 1.74
CA GLN A 40 11.42 -6.97 1.36
C GLN A 40 12.21 -6.11 0.37
N VAL A 41 11.52 -5.37 -0.51
CA VAL A 41 12.15 -4.65 -1.62
C VAL A 41 11.67 -3.21 -1.63
N SER A 42 12.59 -2.24 -1.72
CA SER A 42 12.20 -0.86 -1.96
C SER A 42 11.99 -0.62 -3.45
N PHE A 43 10.80 -0.17 -3.82
CA PHE A 43 10.44 0.22 -5.20
C PHE A 43 10.10 1.71 -5.29
N ALA A 44 10.55 2.48 -4.28
CA ALA A 44 10.43 3.92 -4.22
C ALA A 44 11.81 4.54 -4.46
N THR A 45 11.90 5.39 -5.47
CA THR A 45 13.09 6.24 -5.69
C THR A 45 13.19 7.33 -4.62
N TYR A 46 14.35 7.99 -4.55
CA TYR A 46 14.56 9.14 -3.66
C TYR A 46 13.50 10.25 -3.86
N ASN A 47 13.14 10.51 -5.12
CA ASN A 47 12.09 11.47 -5.50
C ASN A 47 10.67 10.91 -5.34
N GLN A 48 10.53 9.81 -4.60
CA GLN A 48 9.28 9.09 -4.36
C GLN A 48 8.55 8.67 -5.63
N ASN A 49 9.23 8.45 -6.75
CA ASN A 49 8.63 7.85 -7.94
C ASN A 49 8.72 6.33 -7.87
N VAL A 50 7.77 5.66 -8.54
CA VAL A 50 7.74 4.20 -8.66
C VAL A 50 8.93 3.77 -9.52
N SER A 51 9.80 2.92 -9.00
CA SER A 51 10.86 2.26 -9.78
C SER A 51 10.43 0.86 -10.20
N SER A 52 10.89 0.43 -11.36
CA SER A 52 10.87 -0.99 -11.71
C SER A 52 11.77 -1.78 -10.77
N LEU A 53 11.45 -3.05 -10.58
CA LEU A 53 12.32 -3.97 -9.86
C LEU A 53 13.45 -4.45 -10.76
N ARG A 54 14.64 -4.59 -10.20
CA ARG A 54 15.80 -5.22 -10.84
C ARG A 54 15.62 -6.74 -10.86
N PRO A 55 16.27 -7.46 -11.79
CA PRO A 55 16.21 -8.94 -11.84
C PRO A 55 16.55 -9.61 -10.50
N LEU A 56 17.57 -9.11 -9.80
CA LEU A 56 17.97 -9.60 -8.48
C LEU A 56 16.86 -9.45 -7.41
N GLU A 57 16.03 -8.41 -7.52
CA GLU A 57 14.92 -8.18 -6.59
C GLU A 57 13.78 -9.17 -6.84
N TYR A 58 13.53 -9.53 -8.11
CA TYR A 58 12.60 -10.61 -8.44
C TYR A 58 13.09 -11.97 -7.96
N ILE A 59 14.40 -12.27 -8.12
CA ILE A 59 15.01 -13.50 -7.60
C ILE A 59 14.86 -13.55 -6.07
N ARG A 60 15.15 -12.45 -5.38
CA ARG A 60 14.99 -12.36 -3.93
C ARG A 60 13.55 -12.59 -3.47
N LEU A 61 12.59 -12.01 -4.18
CA LEU A 61 11.17 -12.26 -3.91
C LEU A 61 10.83 -13.73 -4.12
N ALA A 62 11.25 -14.32 -5.24
CA ALA A 62 11.05 -15.74 -5.53
C ALA A 62 11.61 -16.65 -4.44
N SER A 63 12.82 -16.40 -3.94
CA SER A 63 13.40 -17.16 -2.83
C SER A 63 12.60 -17.00 -1.53
N THR A 64 12.05 -15.82 -1.27
CA THR A 64 11.31 -15.53 -0.03
C THR A 64 9.91 -16.14 -0.06
N THR A 65 9.24 -16.07 -1.21
CA THR A 65 7.85 -16.49 -1.37
C THR A 65 7.73 -17.94 -1.88
N LYS A 66 8.85 -18.56 -2.25
CA LYS A 66 8.92 -19.88 -2.92
C LYS A 66 8.12 -19.93 -4.23
N LEU A 67 7.86 -18.79 -4.84
CA LEU A 67 7.14 -18.67 -6.11
C LEU A 67 8.10 -18.45 -7.26
N SER A 68 7.79 -18.98 -8.42
CA SER A 68 8.61 -18.74 -9.61
C SER A 68 8.53 -17.27 -10.05
N VAL A 69 9.63 -16.75 -10.59
CA VAL A 69 9.67 -15.38 -11.15
C VAL A 69 8.61 -15.20 -12.25
N LYS A 70 8.27 -16.26 -12.99
CA LYS A 70 7.22 -16.26 -14.03
C LYS A 70 5.84 -15.88 -13.46
N ILE A 71 5.54 -16.25 -12.22
CA ILE A 71 4.28 -15.91 -11.54
C ILE A 71 4.37 -14.50 -10.92
N ILE A 72 5.50 -14.20 -10.26
CA ILE A 72 5.70 -12.94 -9.53
C ILE A 72 5.72 -11.74 -10.49
N PHE A 73 6.43 -11.86 -11.60
CA PHE A 73 6.68 -10.78 -12.54
C PHE A 73 5.41 -10.08 -13.04
N PRO A 74 4.40 -10.78 -13.61
CA PRO A 74 3.20 -10.12 -14.12
C PRO A 74 2.38 -9.43 -13.01
N ILE A 75 2.30 -10.03 -11.81
CA ILE A 75 1.53 -9.47 -10.69
C ILE A 75 2.19 -8.19 -10.18
N VAL A 76 3.50 -8.22 -9.92
CA VAL A 76 4.24 -7.05 -9.44
C VAL A 76 4.24 -5.96 -10.51
N LYS A 77 4.50 -6.30 -11.77
CA LYS A 77 4.50 -5.31 -12.87
C LYS A 77 3.13 -4.64 -13.01
N GLY A 78 2.06 -5.42 -13.00
CA GLY A 78 0.68 -4.90 -13.05
C GLY A 78 0.39 -3.94 -11.89
N PHE A 79 0.73 -4.34 -10.67
CA PHE A 79 0.59 -3.50 -9.49
C PHE A 79 1.38 -2.18 -9.60
N LEU A 80 2.64 -2.20 -10.02
CA LEU A 80 3.44 -0.98 -10.14
C LEU A 80 2.83 0.01 -11.14
N ILE A 81 2.25 -0.49 -12.24
CA ILE A 81 1.53 0.33 -13.22
C ILE A 81 0.27 0.95 -12.58
N GLU A 82 -0.55 0.14 -11.90
CA GLU A 82 -1.74 0.63 -11.19
C GLU A 82 -1.37 1.70 -10.14
N LEU A 83 -0.26 1.52 -9.43
CA LEU A 83 0.25 2.47 -8.45
C LEU A 83 0.65 3.81 -9.08
N VAL A 84 1.27 3.81 -10.26
CA VAL A 84 1.58 5.04 -11.00
C VAL A 84 0.30 5.82 -11.31
N TYR A 85 -0.74 5.14 -11.80
CA TYR A 85 -2.03 5.78 -12.10
C TYR A 85 -2.72 6.29 -10.83
N PHE A 86 -2.75 5.48 -9.78
CA PHE A 86 -3.34 5.86 -8.51
C PHE A 86 -2.65 7.09 -7.90
N LYS A 87 -1.33 7.16 -7.98
CA LYS A 87 -0.57 8.33 -7.52
C LYS A 87 -0.88 9.58 -8.34
N ARG A 88 -1.03 9.44 -9.67
CA ARG A 88 -1.47 10.56 -10.53
C ARG A 88 -2.87 11.03 -10.15
N PHE A 89 -3.78 10.10 -9.84
CA PHE A 89 -5.12 10.41 -9.34
C PHE A 89 -5.06 11.21 -8.03
N LEU A 90 -4.31 10.73 -7.03
CA LEU A 90 -4.16 11.43 -5.74
C LEU A 90 -3.55 12.82 -5.88
N ARG A 91 -2.60 13.01 -6.80
CA ARG A 91 -1.98 14.32 -7.05
C ARG A 91 -2.90 15.32 -7.73
N LYS A 92 -3.80 14.84 -8.58
CA LYS A 92 -4.79 15.70 -9.28
C LYS A 92 -5.98 16.03 -8.39
N HIS A 93 -6.24 15.22 -7.37
CA HIS A 93 -7.32 15.45 -6.45
C HIS A 93 -6.90 16.49 -5.39
N THR A 94 -7.53 17.65 -5.43
CA THR A 94 -7.31 18.71 -4.43
C THR A 94 -8.21 18.43 -3.24
N PHE A 95 -7.62 17.99 -2.13
CA PHE A 95 -8.34 17.83 -0.88
C PHE A 95 -8.56 19.20 -0.24
N SER A 96 -9.82 19.60 -0.10
CA SER A 96 -10.21 20.78 0.66
C SER A 96 -9.88 20.59 2.15
N TYR A 97 -9.83 21.70 2.90
CA TYR A 97 -9.67 21.65 4.36
C TYR A 97 -10.80 20.84 5.01
N TYR A 98 -12.03 21.00 4.52
CA TYR A 98 -13.21 20.29 5.01
C TYR A 98 -13.06 18.78 4.86
N GLU A 99 -12.75 18.29 3.65
CA GLU A 99 -12.46 16.87 3.40
C GLU A 99 -11.28 16.37 4.25
N THR A 100 -10.26 17.23 4.41
CA THR A 100 -9.08 16.92 5.24
C THR A 100 -9.43 16.72 6.72
N ALA A 101 -10.50 17.34 7.22
CA ALA A 101 -10.99 17.17 8.57
C ALA A 101 -11.90 15.94 8.71
N GLN A 102 -12.62 15.54 7.66
CA GLN A 102 -13.60 14.46 7.72
C GLN A 102 -12.98 13.05 7.89
N LEU A 103 -13.59 12.26 8.78
CA LEU A 103 -13.24 10.87 9.01
C LEU A 103 -13.68 9.97 7.85
N ASP A 104 -14.91 10.14 7.36
CA ASP A 104 -15.49 9.26 6.34
C ASP A 104 -14.72 9.34 5.02
N GLU A 105 -14.24 10.53 4.65
CA GLU A 105 -13.38 10.70 3.50
C GLU A 105 -12.05 9.96 3.67
N LEU A 106 -11.44 10.08 4.86
CA LEU A 106 -10.20 9.35 5.19
C LEU A 106 -10.41 7.84 5.10
N ILE A 107 -11.50 7.31 5.64
CA ILE A 107 -11.86 5.88 5.57
C ILE A 107 -12.08 5.45 4.11
N THR A 108 -12.77 6.27 3.31
CA THR A 108 -13.03 6.01 1.89
C THR A 108 -11.73 5.88 1.11
N PHE A 109 -10.79 6.78 1.32
CA PHE A 109 -9.48 6.70 0.67
C PHE A 109 -8.60 5.58 1.23
N LEU A 110 -8.67 5.26 2.52
CA LEU A 110 -8.02 4.07 3.07
C LEU A 110 -8.52 2.79 2.40
N ASN A 111 -9.82 2.70 2.12
CA ASN A 111 -10.40 1.57 1.38
C ASN A 111 -9.87 1.49 -0.05
N LYS A 112 -9.76 2.63 -0.75
CA LYS A 112 -9.14 2.69 -2.09
C LYS A 112 -7.69 2.21 -2.07
N VAL A 113 -6.91 2.68 -1.08
CA VAL A 113 -5.52 2.24 -0.88
C VAL A 113 -5.44 0.74 -0.58
N HIS A 114 -6.31 0.24 0.30
CA HIS A 114 -6.34 -1.18 0.69
C HIS A 114 -6.72 -2.09 -0.49
N LYS A 115 -7.69 -1.69 -1.32
CA LYS A 115 -8.05 -2.42 -2.55
C LYS A 115 -6.90 -2.48 -3.54
N LEU A 116 -6.11 -1.40 -3.64
CA LEU A 116 -4.93 -1.36 -4.52
C LEU A 116 -3.80 -2.27 -3.99
N ALA A 117 -3.50 -2.16 -2.69
CA ALA A 117 -2.47 -2.90 -1.99
C ALA A 117 -2.95 -3.33 -0.60
N PRO A 118 -3.45 -4.57 -0.43
CA PRO A 118 -3.93 -5.07 0.85
C PRO A 118 -2.76 -5.53 1.74
N VAL A 119 -1.94 -4.56 2.16
CA VAL A 119 -0.69 -4.79 2.92
C VAL A 119 -0.80 -4.43 4.40
N PHE A 120 -1.97 -3.98 4.83
CA PHE A 120 -2.29 -3.62 6.21
C PHE A 120 -3.73 -4.05 6.53
N ASP A 121 -4.02 -4.27 7.81
CA ASP A 121 -5.37 -4.60 8.28
C ASP A 121 -6.31 -3.39 8.16
N PHE A 122 -7.32 -3.49 7.28
CA PHE A 122 -8.26 -2.40 7.05
C PHE A 122 -9.19 -2.14 8.24
N LYS A 123 -9.61 -3.16 8.99
CA LYS A 123 -10.48 -2.98 10.16
C LYS A 123 -9.76 -2.16 11.22
N ARG A 124 -8.50 -2.50 11.51
CA ARG A 124 -7.63 -1.75 12.41
C ARG A 124 -7.29 -0.37 11.89
N ALA A 125 -7.05 -0.22 10.58
CA ALA A 125 -6.79 1.08 9.99
C ALA A 125 -7.97 2.05 10.17
N LYS A 126 -9.22 1.59 10.08
CA LYS A 126 -10.39 2.43 10.37
C LYS A 126 -10.39 2.95 11.80
N GLU A 127 -10.04 2.09 12.76
CA GLU A 127 -9.99 2.51 14.16
C GLU A 127 -8.85 3.49 14.43
N ASN A 128 -7.67 3.21 13.88
CA ASN A 128 -6.54 4.12 13.94
C ASN A 128 -6.83 5.47 13.27
N ALA A 129 -7.66 5.50 12.21
CA ALA A 129 -8.11 6.73 11.58
C ALA A 129 -8.99 7.57 12.51
N ARG A 130 -9.92 6.94 13.25
CA ARG A 130 -10.74 7.63 14.26
C ARG A 130 -9.88 8.27 15.34
N ILE A 131 -8.99 7.49 15.92
CA ILE A 131 -8.06 7.93 16.96
C ILE A 131 -7.19 9.09 16.44
N LEU A 132 -6.68 8.98 15.21
CA LEU A 132 -5.90 10.05 14.59
C LEU A 132 -6.72 11.34 14.48
N LYS A 133 -7.96 11.29 14.00
CA LYS A 133 -8.81 12.49 13.85
C LYS A 133 -9.07 13.20 15.17
N ILE A 134 -9.33 12.45 16.24
CA ILE A 134 -9.52 13.00 17.59
C ILE A 134 -8.25 13.74 18.01
N LYS A 135 -7.09 13.07 17.94
CA LYS A 135 -5.80 13.68 18.31
C LYS A 135 -5.45 14.92 17.48
N LEU A 136 -5.67 14.89 16.17
CA LEU A 136 -5.40 16.04 15.30
C LEU A 136 -6.28 17.25 15.65
N LYS A 137 -7.54 17.00 16.03
CA LYS A 137 -8.47 18.03 16.49
C LYS A 137 -8.02 18.64 17.83
N GLU A 138 -7.66 17.79 18.79
CA GLU A 138 -7.14 18.22 20.11
C GLU A 138 -5.86 19.06 19.98
N MET A 139 -4.99 18.70 19.04
CA MET A 139 -3.74 19.41 18.77
C MET A 139 -3.90 20.66 17.89
N CYS A 140 -5.13 20.98 17.44
CA CYS A 140 -5.40 22.03 16.46
C CYS A 140 -4.47 21.97 15.22
N PHE A 141 -4.17 20.75 14.75
CA PHE A 141 -3.20 20.51 13.69
C PHE A 141 -3.75 19.51 12.69
N PHE A 142 -3.91 19.93 11.44
CA PHE A 142 -4.36 19.06 10.36
C PHE A 142 -3.29 18.95 9.28
N PRO A 143 -2.50 17.86 9.24
CA PRO A 143 -1.59 17.61 8.14
C PRO A 143 -2.38 17.31 6.87
N HIS A 144 -1.72 17.45 5.72
CA HIS A 144 -2.31 17.15 4.42
C HIS A 144 -2.94 15.75 4.40
N PHE A 145 -4.05 15.59 3.68
CA PHE A 145 -4.85 14.37 3.68
C PHE A 145 -4.04 13.11 3.35
N THR A 146 -3.17 13.16 2.33
CA THR A 146 -2.27 12.05 1.99
C THR A 146 -1.28 11.71 3.10
N THR A 147 -0.90 12.68 3.92
CA THR A 147 -0.09 12.45 5.12
C THR A 147 -0.89 11.75 6.20
N GLN A 148 -2.17 12.09 6.38
CA GLN A 148 -3.05 11.37 7.31
C GLN A 148 -3.19 9.90 6.90
N LEU A 149 -3.41 9.61 5.60
CA LEU A 149 -3.43 8.25 5.07
C LEU A 149 -2.15 7.48 5.43
N ALA A 150 -0.99 8.07 5.14
CA ALA A 150 0.31 7.45 5.42
C ALA A 150 0.50 7.17 6.92
N ILE A 151 0.12 8.10 7.80
CA ILE A 151 0.24 7.92 9.25
C ILE A 151 -0.66 6.79 9.74
N VAL A 152 -1.91 6.70 9.27
CA VAL A 152 -2.81 5.60 9.64
C VAL A 152 -2.24 4.25 9.23
N VAL A 153 -1.76 4.13 7.98
CA VAL A 153 -1.15 2.87 7.50
C VAL A 153 0.10 2.53 8.33
N PHE A 154 0.91 3.53 8.65
CA PHE A 154 2.13 3.34 9.44
C PHE A 154 1.84 2.85 10.86
N VAL A 155 0.90 3.49 11.57
CA VAL A 155 0.52 3.06 12.93
C VAL A 155 -0.15 1.67 12.91
N THR A 156 -0.92 1.37 11.87
CA THR A 156 -1.51 0.05 11.68
C THR A 156 -0.42 -1.03 11.57
N ASP A 157 0.62 -0.78 10.78
CA ASP A 157 1.75 -1.68 10.60
C ASP A 157 2.67 -1.77 11.83
N LEU A 158 2.90 -0.65 12.54
CA LEU A 158 3.73 -0.63 13.74
C LEU A 158 3.23 -1.60 14.82
N ASN A 159 1.90 -1.69 14.95
CA ASN A 159 1.23 -2.51 15.94
C ASN A 159 0.85 -3.89 15.38
N ASP A 160 1.35 -4.26 14.20
CA ASP A 160 1.12 -5.57 13.62
C ASP A 160 2.09 -6.60 14.20
N LYS A 161 1.55 -7.63 14.85
CA LYS A 161 2.32 -8.74 15.43
C LYS A 161 2.46 -9.92 14.47
N TYR A 162 1.67 -9.97 13.40
CA TYR A 162 1.65 -11.08 12.45
C TYR A 162 2.88 -11.06 11.52
N HIS A 163 3.45 -9.89 11.26
CA HIS A 163 4.58 -9.74 10.35
C HIS A 163 5.87 -9.36 11.10
N LYS A 164 6.90 -10.21 10.97
CA LYS A 164 8.22 -9.98 11.61
C LYS A 164 8.93 -8.73 11.07
N LYS A 165 8.80 -8.44 9.77
CA LYS A 165 9.37 -7.24 9.14
C LYS A 165 8.28 -6.20 8.96
N ARG A 166 8.58 -4.95 9.26
CA ARG A 166 7.69 -3.80 8.98
C ARG A 166 7.68 -3.44 7.50
N ILE A 167 6.64 -2.74 7.06
CA ILE A 167 6.58 -2.14 5.73
C ILE A 167 7.72 -1.13 5.60
N ILE A 168 8.43 -1.17 4.48
CA ILE A 168 9.47 -0.18 4.18
C ILE A 168 8.79 1.20 4.06
N GLN A 169 9.17 2.14 4.92
CA GLN A 169 8.52 3.46 5.01
C GLN A 169 8.49 4.21 3.67
N ALA A 170 9.51 4.03 2.82
CA ALA A 170 9.54 4.62 1.49
C ALA A 170 8.40 4.09 0.58
N ASN A 171 8.14 2.77 0.63
CA ASN A 171 7.05 2.14 -0.12
C ASN A 171 5.68 2.57 0.39
N LEU A 172 5.52 2.67 1.71
CA LEU A 172 4.29 3.17 2.34
C LEU A 172 4.00 4.62 1.93
N ARG A 173 5.00 5.49 2.03
CA ARG A 173 4.88 6.89 1.62
C ARG A 173 4.55 7.02 0.14
N LEU A 174 5.16 6.19 -0.70
CA LEU A 174 4.86 6.10 -2.12
C LEU A 174 3.40 5.68 -2.37
N LEU A 175 2.92 4.64 -1.68
CA LEU A 175 1.54 4.14 -1.77
C LEU A 175 0.51 5.21 -1.45
N CYS A 176 0.76 6.00 -0.40
CA CYS A 176 -0.16 7.05 0.04
C CYS A 176 0.09 8.41 -0.65
N SER A 177 1.06 8.52 -1.56
CA SER A 177 1.50 9.79 -2.16
C SER A 177 1.83 10.89 -1.12
N CYS A 178 2.55 10.52 -0.07
CA CYS A 178 2.97 11.41 1.02
C CYS A 178 4.48 11.71 0.93
N SER A 179 4.89 12.97 1.09
CA SER A 179 6.30 13.36 1.05
C SER A 179 7.11 12.85 2.25
N THR A 180 8.43 12.70 2.10
CA THR A 180 9.34 12.36 3.21
C THR A 180 9.19 13.36 4.36
N TYR A 181 9.30 14.64 4.03
CA TYR A 181 9.24 15.72 5.01
C TYR A 181 7.91 15.74 5.77
N SER A 182 6.77 15.76 5.07
CA SER A 182 5.45 15.83 5.71
C SER A 182 5.21 14.60 6.60
N PHE A 183 5.63 13.41 6.15
CA PHE A 183 5.52 12.19 6.94
C PHE A 183 6.30 12.29 8.25
N HIS A 184 7.61 12.60 8.20
CA HIS A 184 8.44 12.66 9.41
C HIS A 184 8.03 13.81 10.33
N ARG A 185 7.71 14.99 9.79
CA ARG A 185 7.22 16.13 10.57
C ARG A 185 5.96 15.76 11.36
N THR A 186 4.97 15.16 10.71
CA THR A 186 3.73 14.74 11.37
C THR A 186 3.97 13.62 12.37
N ARG A 187 4.80 12.64 12.03
CA ARG A 187 5.16 11.53 12.93
C ARG A 187 5.76 12.05 14.24
N ASN A 188 6.73 12.96 14.13
CA ASN A 188 7.39 13.56 15.29
C ASN A 188 6.41 14.39 16.13
N LYS A 189 5.55 15.20 15.49
CA LYS A 189 4.51 15.97 16.19
C LYS A 189 3.55 15.07 16.97
N LEU A 190 3.22 13.90 16.44
CA LEU A 190 2.32 12.94 17.09
C LEU A 190 3.01 12.08 18.17
N GLY A 191 4.31 12.27 18.43
CA GLY A 191 5.07 11.44 19.37
C GLY A 191 5.28 10.00 18.88
N LEU A 192 5.24 9.78 17.57
CA LEU A 192 5.45 8.46 16.93
C LEU A 192 6.89 8.30 16.39
N GLY A 193 7.78 9.20 16.85
CA GLY A 193 9.15 9.45 16.39
C GLY A 193 10.08 8.27 16.54
#